data_AF-A0A0A1TZY5-F1
#
_entry.id   AF-A0A0A1TZY5-F1
#
_cell.length_a   1.000
_cell.length_b   1.000
_cell.length_c   1.000
_cell.angle_alpha   90.00
_cell.angle_beta   90.00
_cell.angle_gamma   90.00
#
_symmetry.space_group_name_H-M   'P 1'
#
loop_
_entity.id
_entity.type
_entity.pdbx_description
1 polymer ?
#
loop_
_entity_poly.entity_id
_entity_poly.type
_entity_poly.pdbx_seq_one_letter_code
_entity_poly.pdbx_strand_id
1 'polypeptide(L)'
;MSETASAKVFNTTFKKALKCVPDVKFNTIDNSVFSRHIIENPSTIVGHGFSFGLSSFNNYPVFPTGDKQGEPNSDYIGILRFKNATCLVVCDGCGWNKDSARASKLAVETILSLSVEILPKADTLRNAAKGIVNMMSCAHDKIVAGNLIRVANGTTTILVAFTVCTKKHPQTIFVSVGDCEAFIYQHDTNKTIPINKKWQRPLEKVQDSLGCIGCTANGLPDLKTHSIKVFKTKVQDVVIVTTDGMSDNISMNNNYSKKVLDEIITEKMKKSSSLINFIEQMNDFVITSTADLKSFHVNNPTKKREVGMFQGKLDHTTIGTYMVDTEYIDIGIVDNFHSYEIEDTYTPHSLRQTRSLSLGSKDLVNHLTLSEKDQRNSSEKEFSSFEPFSVSQKIEYSRPVYTPIFKNKGGAISPPQLDRLSPLTISPPQSQPEKKVEKKAEIVFRFSPSPTHQPPKESFFVKFAQK
;
A
#
# COMPACT_ATOMS: atom_id res chain seq x y z
N MET A 1 18.75 15.74 26.01
CA MET A 1 17.60 16.40 25.35
C MET A 1 16.38 16.16 26.21
N SER A 2 15.57 17.19 26.49
CA SER A 2 14.29 17.02 27.18
C SER A 2 13.34 16.17 26.33
N GLU A 3 12.69 15.18 26.93
CA GLU A 3 11.69 14.34 26.27
C GLU A 3 10.53 15.20 25.71
N THR A 4 10.24 15.09 24.41
CA THR A 4 9.15 15.83 23.75
C THR A 4 7.79 15.41 24.29
N ALA A 5 6.77 16.26 24.12
CA ALA A 5 5.41 15.94 24.58
C ALA A 5 4.85 14.69 23.88
N SER A 6 5.10 14.56 22.58
CA SER A 6 4.76 13.36 21.78
C SER A 6 5.47 12.11 22.30
N ALA A 7 6.77 12.18 22.59
CA ALA A 7 7.53 11.05 23.12
C ALA A 7 6.93 10.54 24.44
N LYS A 8 6.50 11.44 25.34
CA LYS A 8 5.78 11.06 26.56
C LYS A 8 4.47 10.34 26.27
N VAL A 9 3.70 10.79 25.27
CA VAL A 9 2.44 10.15 24.85
C VAL A 9 2.70 8.74 24.31
N PHE A 10 3.68 8.58 23.41
CA PHE A 10 4.08 7.27 22.88
C PHE A 10 4.55 6.34 24.01
N ASN A 11 5.49 6.79 24.84
CA ASN A 11 6.05 5.99 25.92
C ASN A 11 5.00 5.55 26.93
N THR A 12 4.07 6.45 27.29
CA THR A 12 2.98 6.12 28.22
C THR A 12 2.02 5.11 27.60
N THR A 13 1.64 5.32 26.34
CA THR A 13 0.66 4.50 25.63
C THR A 13 1.19 3.08 25.38
N PHE A 14 2.42 2.96 24.85
CA PHE A 14 3.02 1.67 24.51
C PHE A 14 3.66 0.94 25.71
N LYS A 15 3.73 1.55 26.90
CA LYS A 15 4.40 0.98 28.10
C LYS A 15 3.98 -0.45 28.39
N LYS A 16 2.67 -0.73 28.36
CA LYS A 16 2.13 -2.07 28.65
C LYS A 16 2.49 -3.06 27.55
N ALA A 17 2.30 -2.68 26.28
CA ALA A 17 2.62 -3.53 25.14
C ALA A 17 4.13 -3.87 25.08
N LEU A 18 5.00 -2.89 25.32
CA LEU A 18 6.45 -3.07 25.39
C LEU A 18 6.87 -4.04 26.49
N LYS A 19 6.17 -4.06 27.64
CA LYS A 19 6.41 -5.05 28.71
C LYS A 19 6.07 -6.48 28.28
N CYS A 20 5.12 -6.66 27.38
CA CYS A 20 4.74 -7.97 26.84
C CYS A 20 5.68 -8.49 25.73
N VAL A 21 6.52 -7.64 25.15
CA VAL A 21 7.52 -8.06 24.17
C VAL A 21 8.56 -8.96 24.84
N PRO A 22 8.90 -10.14 24.31
CA PRO A 22 9.94 -10.99 24.88
C PRO A 22 11.30 -10.28 24.92
N ASP A 23 12.02 -10.42 26.04
CA ASP A 23 13.38 -9.89 26.15
C ASP A 23 14.41 -10.90 25.63
N VAL A 24 14.25 -11.28 24.37
CA VAL A 24 15.07 -12.31 23.72
C VAL A 24 16.14 -11.62 22.87
N LYS A 25 17.39 -12.05 23.05
CA LYS A 25 18.51 -11.57 22.22
C LYS A 25 18.39 -12.09 20.79
N PHE A 26 18.71 -11.22 19.83
CA PHE A 26 18.86 -11.58 18.42
C PHE A 26 20.31 -11.36 17.95
N ASN A 27 20.65 -11.93 16.80
CA ASN A 27 21.98 -11.81 16.21
C ASN A 27 22.27 -10.35 15.84
N THR A 28 23.48 -9.85 16.12
CA THR A 28 23.85 -8.48 15.74
C THR A 28 23.53 -8.23 14.28
N ILE A 29 22.86 -7.11 13.99
CA ILE A 29 22.50 -6.74 12.63
C ILE A 29 23.77 -6.33 11.90
N ASP A 30 24.03 -6.99 10.78
CA ASP A 30 25.11 -6.60 9.89
C ASP A 30 24.61 -5.46 8.99
N ASN A 31 25.03 -4.25 9.34
CA ASN A 31 24.73 -3.01 8.64
C ASN A 31 25.89 -2.50 7.78
N SER A 32 26.88 -3.35 7.48
CA SER A 32 27.98 -3.00 6.56
C SER A 32 27.47 -2.73 5.14
N VAL A 33 26.41 -3.44 4.74
CA VAL A 33 25.68 -3.25 3.48
C VAL A 33 24.19 -3.22 3.79
N PHE A 34 23.48 -2.25 3.23
CA PHE A 34 22.03 -2.19 3.29
C PHE A 34 21.46 -1.56 2.00
N SER A 35 20.21 -1.88 1.69
CA SER A 35 19.47 -1.21 0.61
C SER A 35 18.16 -0.65 1.12
N ARG A 36 17.72 0.45 0.51
CA ARG A 36 16.47 1.14 0.84
C ARG A 36 15.70 1.39 -0.45
N HIS A 37 14.45 0.98 -0.49
CA HIS A 37 13.55 1.19 -1.61
C HIS A 37 12.22 1.76 -1.12
N ILE A 38 11.72 2.79 -1.79
CA ILE A 38 10.44 3.45 -1.51
C ILE A 38 9.70 3.54 -2.85
N ILE A 39 8.39 3.31 -2.86
CA ILE A 39 7.59 3.52 -4.08
C ILE A 39 7.47 5.03 -4.32
N GLU A 40 8.00 5.49 -5.45
CA GLU A 40 7.88 6.88 -5.91
C GLU A 40 6.88 7.04 -7.06
N ASN A 41 6.83 6.05 -7.97
CA ASN A 41 5.90 6.02 -9.07
C ASN A 41 4.75 5.05 -8.76
N PRO A 42 3.51 5.54 -8.62
CA PRO A 42 2.41 4.70 -8.22
C PRO A 42 1.89 3.74 -9.31
N SER A 43 2.44 3.79 -10.54
CA SER A 43 2.17 2.81 -11.61
C SER A 43 3.19 1.66 -11.67
N THR A 44 4.16 1.65 -10.75
CA THR A 44 5.24 0.66 -10.75
C THR A 44 5.17 -0.28 -9.56
N ILE A 45 5.48 -1.54 -9.80
CA ILE A 45 5.78 -2.54 -8.78
C ILE A 45 7.30 -2.62 -8.67
N VAL A 46 7.83 -2.43 -7.47
CA VAL A 46 9.28 -2.48 -7.20
C VAL A 46 9.55 -3.72 -6.36
N GLY A 47 10.49 -4.57 -6.77
CA GLY A 47 10.78 -5.81 -6.05
C GLY A 47 12.00 -6.55 -6.57
N HIS A 48 12.20 -7.78 -6.12
CA HIS A 48 13.17 -8.67 -6.75
C HIS A 48 12.81 -10.13 -6.46
N GLY A 49 12.56 -10.92 -7.51
CA GLY A 49 12.29 -12.36 -7.42
C GLY A 49 11.33 -12.76 -6.28
N PHE A 50 11.75 -13.71 -5.45
CA PHE A 50 11.03 -14.10 -4.22
C PHE A 50 11.47 -13.30 -2.98
N SER A 51 12.27 -12.26 -3.16
CA SER A 51 12.92 -11.56 -2.06
C SER A 51 12.01 -10.54 -1.41
N PHE A 52 11.53 -9.57 -2.20
CA PHE A 52 10.55 -8.58 -1.77
C PHE A 52 9.74 -8.04 -2.95
N GLY A 53 8.64 -7.36 -2.66
CA GLY A 53 7.87 -6.59 -3.62
C GLY A 53 7.07 -5.49 -2.93
N LEU A 54 6.83 -4.38 -3.62
CA LEU A 54 6.14 -3.20 -3.14
C LEU A 54 5.25 -2.64 -4.25
N SER A 55 4.06 -2.16 -3.90
CA SER A 55 3.16 -1.43 -4.80
C SER A 55 2.28 -0.48 -4.00
N SER A 56 2.02 0.71 -4.55
CA SER A 56 1.06 1.70 -4.02
C SER A 56 0.43 2.43 -5.18
N PHE A 57 -0.90 2.39 -5.32
CA PHE A 57 -1.59 3.06 -6.42
C PHE A 57 -2.94 3.66 -6.00
N ASN A 58 -3.46 4.56 -6.83
CA ASN A 58 -4.75 5.20 -6.62
C ASN A 58 -5.87 4.44 -7.34
N ASN A 59 -6.76 3.78 -6.60
CA ASN A 59 -7.84 3.00 -7.18
C ASN A 59 -9.15 3.79 -7.40
N TYR A 60 -9.19 5.10 -7.15
CA TYR A 60 -10.36 5.94 -7.44
C TYR A 60 -10.61 6.11 -8.96
N PRO A 61 -11.82 6.54 -9.40
CA PRO A 61 -12.12 6.74 -10.81
C PRO A 61 -11.36 7.91 -11.45
N VAL A 62 -11.23 7.84 -12.78
CA VAL A 62 -10.89 8.97 -13.64
C VAL A 62 -12.19 9.47 -14.29
N PHE A 63 -12.51 10.74 -14.10
CA PHE A 63 -13.70 11.32 -14.72
C PHE A 63 -13.49 11.60 -16.22
N PRO A 64 -14.56 11.72 -17.02
CA PRO A 64 -14.44 12.05 -18.45
C PRO A 64 -13.73 13.37 -18.74
N THR A 65 -13.66 14.28 -17.77
CA THR A 65 -12.90 15.53 -17.83
C THR A 65 -11.37 15.32 -17.79
N GLY A 66 -10.92 14.11 -17.46
CA GLY A 66 -9.51 13.78 -17.22
C GLY A 66 -9.10 13.87 -15.75
N ASP A 67 -9.98 14.35 -14.87
CA ASP A 67 -9.67 14.50 -13.45
C ASP A 67 -9.64 13.12 -12.77
N LYS A 68 -8.47 12.76 -12.22
CA LYS A 68 -8.30 11.59 -11.37
C LYS A 68 -8.74 11.94 -9.95
N GLN A 69 -9.77 11.27 -9.46
CA GLN A 69 -10.22 11.44 -8.08
C GLN A 69 -9.17 10.89 -7.11
N GLY A 70 -9.03 11.53 -5.95
CA GLY A 70 -8.10 11.09 -4.91
C GLY A 70 -6.64 11.36 -5.20
N GLU A 71 -6.28 12.19 -6.18
CA GLU A 71 -4.89 12.65 -6.30
C GLU A 71 -4.55 13.75 -5.28
N PRO A 72 -3.33 13.76 -4.71
CA PRO A 72 -2.26 12.78 -4.94
C PRO A 72 -2.50 11.44 -4.22
N ASN A 73 -1.83 10.36 -4.66
CA ASN A 73 -1.74 9.13 -3.85
C ASN A 73 -1.19 9.46 -2.45
N SER A 74 -1.97 9.16 -1.42
CA SER A 74 -1.67 9.44 -0.02
C SER A 74 -1.00 8.27 0.70
N ASP A 75 -0.89 7.10 0.06
CA ASP A 75 -0.22 5.96 0.65
C ASP A 75 1.26 5.89 0.26
N TYR A 76 2.10 5.59 1.24
CA TYR A 76 3.53 5.35 1.02
C TYR A 76 3.98 4.06 1.66
N ILE A 77 4.89 3.37 0.98
CA ILE A 77 5.51 2.14 1.45
C ILE A 77 7.00 2.14 1.11
N GLY A 78 7.79 1.56 1.99
CA GLY A 78 9.19 1.33 1.71
C GLY A 78 9.82 0.27 2.58
N ILE A 79 10.92 -0.28 2.10
CA ILE A 79 11.67 -1.37 2.72
C ILE A 79 13.13 -0.96 2.92
N LEU A 80 13.70 -1.34 4.05
CA LEU A 80 15.11 -1.31 4.36
C LEU A 80 15.57 -2.74 4.62
N ARG A 81 16.56 -3.19 3.86
CA ARG A 81 17.15 -4.53 4.01
C ARG A 81 18.60 -4.39 4.43
N PHE A 82 18.90 -4.97 5.58
CA PHE A 82 20.26 -5.28 6.00
C PHE A 82 20.61 -6.67 5.51
N LYS A 83 21.85 -7.10 5.75
CA LYS A 83 22.28 -8.45 5.38
C LYS A 83 21.52 -9.55 6.09
N ASN A 84 21.10 -9.36 7.34
CA ASN A 84 20.43 -10.37 8.16
C ASN A 84 19.16 -9.85 8.88
N ALA A 85 18.60 -8.74 8.39
CA ALA A 85 17.40 -8.13 8.95
C ALA A 85 16.61 -7.34 7.89
N THR A 86 15.31 -7.20 8.09
CA THR A 86 14.42 -6.46 7.18
C THR A 86 13.46 -5.59 7.96
N CYS A 87 13.32 -4.33 7.55
CA CYS A 87 12.36 -3.37 8.08
C CYS A 87 11.48 -2.88 6.93
N LEU A 88 10.19 -3.21 6.97
CA LEU A 88 9.18 -2.76 6.01
C LEU A 88 8.24 -1.79 6.73
N VAL A 89 7.95 -0.63 6.14
CA VAL A 89 7.01 0.35 6.67
C VAL A 89 5.97 0.70 5.62
N VAL A 90 4.71 0.75 6.06
CA VAL A 90 3.58 1.22 5.26
C VAL A 90 2.79 2.27 6.05
N CYS A 91 2.36 3.30 5.34
CA CYS A 91 1.61 4.43 5.85
C CYS A 91 0.46 4.74 4.89
N ASP A 92 -0.77 4.78 5.40
CA ASP A 92 -1.92 5.34 4.70
C ASP A 92 -2.15 6.78 5.19
N GLY A 93 -2.17 7.74 4.27
CA GLY A 93 -2.44 9.12 4.62
C GLY A 93 -3.93 9.30 4.89
N CYS A 94 -4.29 9.79 6.08
CA CYS A 94 -5.69 9.93 6.47
C CYS A 94 -6.37 11.01 5.63
N GLY A 95 -7.02 10.60 4.55
CA GLY A 95 -7.55 11.46 3.50
C GLY A 95 -6.62 11.61 2.30
N TRP A 96 -7.18 11.99 1.16
CA TRP A 96 -6.51 12.04 -0.14
C TRP A 96 -5.97 13.43 -0.54
N ASN A 97 -5.47 14.21 0.43
CA ASN A 97 -4.95 15.55 0.18
C ASN A 97 -3.41 15.58 0.18
N LYS A 98 -2.81 16.67 -0.31
CA LYS A 98 -1.34 16.83 -0.39
C LYS A 98 -0.65 16.76 0.97
N ASP A 99 -1.31 17.19 2.03
CA ASP A 99 -0.75 17.17 3.39
C ASP A 99 -0.74 15.75 3.97
N SER A 100 -1.79 14.96 3.73
CA SER A 100 -1.84 13.53 4.09
C SER A 100 -0.80 12.72 3.32
N ALA A 101 -0.67 12.93 2.01
CA ALA A 101 0.38 12.32 1.19
C ALA A 101 1.81 12.73 1.63
N ARG A 102 1.98 13.99 2.04
CA ARG A 102 3.25 14.44 2.60
C ARG A 102 3.53 13.78 3.96
N ALA A 103 2.51 13.63 4.81
CA ALA A 103 2.65 13.04 6.13
C ALA A 103 3.09 11.56 6.04
N SER A 104 2.42 10.76 5.20
CA SER A 104 2.78 9.36 4.96
C SER A 104 4.18 9.21 4.36
N LYS A 105 4.52 10.03 3.35
CA LYS A 105 5.88 10.07 2.78
C LYS A 105 6.95 10.36 3.84
N LEU A 106 6.76 11.45 4.61
CA LEU A 106 7.70 11.84 5.65
C LEU A 106 7.82 10.78 6.74
N ALA A 107 6.72 10.09 7.09
CA ALA A 107 6.75 8.99 8.05
C ALA A 107 7.63 7.84 7.55
N VAL A 108 7.37 7.33 6.35
CA VAL A 108 8.14 6.24 5.73
C VAL A 108 9.62 6.60 5.66
N GLU A 109 9.97 7.76 5.09
CA GLU A 109 11.35 8.21 4.97
C GLU A 109 12.05 8.31 6.33
N THR A 110 11.34 8.79 7.35
CA THR A 110 11.89 8.96 8.70
C THR A 110 12.14 7.63 9.38
N ILE A 111 11.19 6.69 9.31
CA ILE A 111 11.37 5.34 9.87
C ILE A 111 12.55 4.65 9.20
N LEU A 112 12.61 4.64 7.87
CA LEU A 112 13.69 3.95 7.15
C LEU A 112 15.06 4.57 7.42
N SER A 113 15.14 5.90 7.49
CA SER A 113 16.40 6.59 7.79
C SER A 113 16.88 6.33 9.22
N LEU A 114 15.99 6.46 10.21
CA LEU A 114 16.35 6.19 11.61
C LEU A 114 16.62 4.71 11.89
N SER A 115 16.03 3.80 11.10
CA SER A 115 16.21 2.36 11.26
C SER A 115 17.68 1.94 11.09
N VAL A 116 18.42 2.60 10.19
CA VAL A 116 19.86 2.36 9.97
C VAL A 116 20.69 2.65 11.23
N GLU A 117 20.28 3.65 12.02
CA GLU A 117 21.02 4.09 13.20
C GLU A 117 20.57 3.41 14.49
N ILE A 118 19.28 3.09 14.61
CA ILE A 118 18.65 2.65 15.85
C ILE A 118 18.58 1.12 15.94
N LEU A 119 18.19 0.44 14.86
CA LEU A 119 17.95 -1.01 14.93
C LEU A 119 19.24 -1.81 15.13
N PRO A 120 20.39 -1.49 14.50
CA PRO A 120 21.64 -2.23 14.74
C PRO A 120 22.18 -2.11 16.18
N LYS A 121 21.76 -1.07 16.91
CA LYS A 121 22.13 -0.86 18.32
C LYS A 121 21.24 -1.63 19.29
N ALA A 122 20.11 -2.17 18.84
CA ALA A 122 19.26 -3.01 19.65
C ALA A 122 19.82 -4.43 19.73
N ASP A 123 19.83 -5.01 20.93
CA ASP A 123 20.35 -6.36 21.21
C ASP A 123 19.24 -7.34 21.60
N THR A 124 18.04 -6.86 21.92
CA THR A 124 16.86 -7.68 22.24
C THR A 124 15.63 -7.23 21.46
N LEU A 125 14.68 -8.14 21.24
CA LEU A 125 13.41 -7.83 20.58
C LEU A 125 12.65 -6.71 21.28
N ARG A 126 12.73 -6.63 22.61
CA ARG A 126 12.13 -5.55 23.41
C ARG A 126 12.79 -4.20 23.11
N ASN A 127 14.13 -4.17 23.03
CA ASN A 127 14.87 -2.95 22.70
C ASN A 127 14.62 -2.51 21.27
N ALA A 128 14.52 -3.44 20.31
CA ALA A 128 14.12 -3.12 18.93
C ALA A 128 12.70 -2.55 18.86
N ALA A 129 11.72 -3.17 19.52
CA ALA A 129 10.35 -2.67 19.58
C ALA A 129 10.27 -1.26 20.20
N LYS A 130 11.04 -1.01 21.27
CA LYS A 130 11.16 0.32 21.88
C LYS A 130 11.79 1.33 20.91
N GLY A 131 12.82 0.91 20.18
CA GLY A 131 13.43 1.70 19.11
C GLY A 131 12.42 2.11 18.05
N ILE A 132 11.58 1.19 17.59
CA ILE A 132 10.52 1.46 16.60
C ILE A 132 9.49 2.46 17.15
N VAL A 133 9.03 2.31 18.39
CA VAL A 133 8.12 3.28 19.02
C VAL A 133 8.73 4.67 19.09
N ASN A 134 10.03 4.78 19.42
CA ASN A 134 10.74 6.05 19.42
C ASN A 134 10.83 6.66 18.01
N MET A 135 11.11 5.83 16.99
CA MET A 135 11.13 6.27 15.59
C MET A 135 9.76 6.81 15.14
N MET A 136 8.65 6.18 15.54
CA MET A 136 7.30 6.69 15.28
C MET A 136 7.05 8.05 15.95
N SER A 137 7.56 8.25 17.17
CA SER A 137 7.51 9.57 17.83
C SER A 137 8.29 10.62 17.07
N CYS A 138 9.48 10.28 16.56
CA CYS A 138 10.28 11.20 15.74
C CYS A 138 9.60 11.51 14.41
N ALA A 139 8.96 10.51 13.78
CA ALA A 139 8.16 10.71 12.56
C ALA A 139 7.00 11.68 12.81
N HIS A 140 6.26 11.51 13.91
CA HIS A 140 5.22 12.45 14.34
C HIS A 140 5.77 13.87 14.45
N ASP A 141 6.86 14.05 15.21
CA ASP A 141 7.47 15.37 15.43
C ASP A 141 7.94 16.02 14.12
N LYS A 142 8.48 15.24 13.19
CA LYS A 142 8.92 15.73 11.88
C LYS A 142 7.75 16.17 11.00
N ILE A 143 6.64 15.43 10.99
CA ILE A 143 5.43 15.81 10.26
C ILE A 143 4.88 17.12 10.84
N VAL A 144 4.78 17.22 12.17
CA VAL A 144 4.28 18.42 12.85
C VAL A 144 5.18 19.64 12.61
N ALA A 145 6.50 19.46 12.65
CA ALA A 145 7.46 20.54 12.39
C ALA A 145 7.45 21.00 10.92
N GLY A 146 7.16 20.09 9.99
CA GLY A 146 7.12 20.37 8.55
C GLY A 146 5.88 21.14 8.08
N ASN A 147 4.86 21.31 8.93
CA ASN A 147 3.61 21.99 8.60
C ASN A 147 3.59 23.42 9.16
N LEU A 148 3.77 24.40 8.26
CA LEU A 148 3.76 25.83 8.58
C LEU A 148 2.39 26.32 9.07
N ILE A 149 1.31 25.63 8.68
CA ILE A 149 -0.06 25.92 9.05
C ILE A 149 -0.59 24.74 9.87
N ARG A 150 -0.85 24.96 11.16
CA ARG A 150 -1.38 23.96 12.11
C ARG A 150 -2.87 23.66 11.90
N VAL A 151 -3.30 23.49 10.65
CA VAL A 151 -4.64 22.97 10.36
C VAL A 151 -4.52 21.45 10.32
N ALA A 152 -5.51 20.76 10.88
CA ALA A 152 -5.46 19.32 11.14
C ALA A 152 -5.65 18.47 9.86
N ASN A 153 -4.75 18.63 8.88
CA ASN A 153 -4.95 18.10 7.53
C ASN A 153 -3.83 17.17 7.05
N GLY A 154 -2.75 17.01 7.79
CA GLY A 154 -1.61 16.17 7.44
C GLY A 154 -1.36 15.07 8.48
N THR A 155 -2.19 14.03 8.45
CA THR A 155 -2.05 12.86 9.33
C THR A 155 -1.95 11.57 8.54
N THR A 156 -1.38 10.55 9.16
CA THR A 156 -1.19 9.24 8.53
C THR A 156 -1.22 8.12 9.56
N THR A 157 -1.68 6.94 9.16
CA THR A 157 -1.48 5.69 9.87
C THR A 157 -0.03 5.22 9.69
N ILE A 158 0.40 4.24 10.48
CA ILE A 158 1.75 3.69 10.35
C ILE A 158 1.81 2.25 10.84
N LEU A 159 2.40 1.37 10.03
CA LEU A 159 2.68 -0.01 10.38
C LEU A 159 4.13 -0.32 10.00
N VAL A 160 4.91 -0.80 10.97
CA VAL A 160 6.30 -1.22 10.79
C VAL A 160 6.39 -2.72 11.08
N ALA A 161 6.89 -3.49 10.12
CA ALA A 161 7.27 -4.89 10.26
C ALA A 161 8.79 -5.01 10.25
N PHE A 162 9.35 -5.58 11.31
CA PHE A 162 10.79 -5.73 11.47
C PHE A 162 11.16 -7.18 11.79
N THR A 163 11.90 -7.84 10.89
CA THR A 163 12.33 -9.23 11.04
C THR A 163 13.82 -9.33 11.33
N VAL A 164 14.16 -10.12 12.35
CA VAL A 164 15.53 -10.43 12.78
C VAL A 164 15.67 -11.90 13.16
N CYS A 165 16.88 -12.43 13.06
CA CYS A 165 17.18 -13.80 13.49
C CYS A 165 17.60 -13.87 14.95
N THR A 166 16.86 -14.64 15.75
CA THR A 166 17.33 -15.07 17.08
C THR A 166 18.20 -16.32 16.93
N LYS A 167 18.83 -16.76 18.03
CA LYS A 167 19.56 -18.05 18.05
C LYS A 167 18.73 -19.28 17.65
N LYS A 168 17.40 -19.19 17.71
CA LYS A 168 16.50 -20.32 17.47
C LYS A 168 15.80 -20.23 16.12
N HIS A 169 15.19 -19.08 15.86
CA HIS A 169 14.34 -18.86 14.68
C HIS A 169 14.21 -17.36 14.37
N PRO A 170 13.91 -17.00 13.11
CA PRO A 170 13.49 -15.64 12.76
C PRO A 170 12.28 -15.18 13.57
N GLN A 171 12.26 -13.92 13.97
CA GLN A 171 11.11 -13.30 14.62
C GLN A 171 10.78 -11.98 13.96
N THR A 172 9.49 -11.72 13.79
CA THR A 172 8.98 -10.48 13.20
C THR A 172 8.23 -9.68 14.25
N ILE A 173 8.64 -8.43 14.44
CA ILE A 173 8.00 -7.44 15.30
C ILE A 173 7.11 -6.57 14.41
N PHE A 174 5.83 -6.48 14.74
CA PHE A 174 4.89 -5.55 14.14
C PHE A 174 4.57 -4.46 15.16
N VAL A 175 4.77 -3.19 14.79
CA VAL A 175 4.34 -2.04 15.58
C VAL A 175 3.41 -1.21 14.70
N SER A 176 2.21 -0.89 15.20
CA SER A 176 1.17 -0.23 14.40
C SER A 176 0.48 0.91 15.16
N VAL A 177 0.11 1.98 14.45
CA VAL A 177 -0.90 2.98 14.83
C VAL A 177 -1.86 3.11 13.65
N GLY A 178 -3.16 3.01 13.93
CA GLY A 178 -4.20 3.06 12.90
C GLY A 178 -4.67 1.67 12.46
N ASP A 179 -5.07 1.54 11.19
CA ASP A 179 -5.80 0.40 10.64
C ASP A 179 -5.11 -0.33 9.49
N CYS A 180 -3.87 0.03 9.13
CA CYS A 180 -3.01 -0.84 8.31
C CYS A 180 -2.91 -2.25 8.94
N GLU A 181 -2.90 -3.26 8.08
CA GLU A 181 -2.96 -4.67 8.46
C GLU A 181 -1.71 -5.43 8.02
N ALA A 182 -1.46 -6.55 8.71
CA ALA A 182 -0.37 -7.45 8.39
C ALA A 182 -0.83 -8.91 8.38
N PHE A 183 -0.24 -9.68 7.47
CA PHE A 183 -0.45 -11.11 7.31
C PHE A 183 0.90 -11.83 7.22
N ILE A 184 0.90 -13.10 7.59
CA ILE A 184 2.02 -14.00 7.34
C ILE A 184 1.50 -15.18 6.54
N TYR A 185 2.01 -15.34 5.33
CA TYR A 185 1.87 -16.59 4.60
C TYR A 185 2.96 -17.56 5.08
N GLN A 186 2.52 -18.69 5.63
CA GLN A 186 3.41 -19.73 6.12
C GLN A 186 3.72 -20.73 5.01
N HIS A 187 5.00 -20.84 4.64
CA HIS A 187 5.41 -21.69 3.52
C HIS A 187 5.09 -23.17 3.80
N ASP A 188 5.49 -23.67 4.97
CA ASP A 188 5.33 -25.08 5.35
C ASP A 188 3.86 -25.56 5.36
N THR A 189 2.95 -24.68 5.81
CA THR A 189 1.55 -25.06 6.02
C THR A 189 0.64 -24.62 4.89
N ASN A 190 1.14 -23.79 3.96
CA ASN A 190 0.35 -23.14 2.93
C ASN A 190 -0.89 -22.45 3.52
N LYS A 191 -0.69 -21.64 4.56
CA LYS A 191 -1.78 -20.91 5.23
C LYS A 191 -1.41 -19.47 5.48
N THR A 192 -2.42 -18.61 5.40
CA THR A 192 -2.25 -17.19 5.73
C THR A 192 -2.82 -16.90 7.12
N ILE A 193 -1.99 -16.28 7.96
CA ILE A 193 -2.34 -15.90 9.33
C ILE A 193 -2.38 -14.38 9.42
N PRO A 194 -3.51 -13.79 9.83
CA PRO A 194 -3.57 -12.35 10.10
C PRO A 194 -2.95 -12.05 11.48
N ILE A 195 -2.17 -10.98 11.57
CA ILE A 195 -1.50 -10.56 12.82
C ILE A 195 -2.49 -9.91 13.80
N ASN A 196 -3.48 -9.24 13.23
CA ASN A 196 -4.56 -8.51 13.87
C ASN A 196 -5.90 -8.92 13.25
N LYS A 197 -6.99 -8.52 13.89
CA LYS A 197 -8.35 -8.77 13.37
C LYS A 197 -8.99 -7.49 12.79
N LYS A 198 -8.24 -6.39 12.56
CA LYS A 198 -8.88 -5.15 12.08
C LYS A 198 -9.21 -5.23 10.59
N TRP A 199 -8.64 -6.19 9.85
CA TRP A 199 -9.12 -6.53 8.50
C TRP A 199 -10.58 -7.00 8.53
N GLN A 200 -11.13 -7.42 9.67
CA GLN A 200 -12.53 -7.85 9.82
C GLN A 200 -13.48 -6.70 10.26
N ARG A 201 -13.21 -5.47 9.82
CA ARG A 201 -14.02 -4.30 10.21
C ARG A 201 -15.36 -4.26 9.48
N PRO A 202 -16.46 -3.92 10.19
CA PRO A 202 -17.76 -3.75 9.56
C PRO A 202 -17.76 -2.55 8.61
N LEU A 203 -18.56 -2.62 7.54
CA LEU A 203 -18.61 -1.63 6.45
C LEU A 203 -18.83 -0.20 6.94
N GLU A 204 -19.56 -0.01 8.04
CA GLU A 204 -19.85 1.32 8.59
C GLU A 204 -18.65 1.98 9.26
N LYS A 205 -17.59 1.22 9.54
CA LYS A 205 -16.37 1.69 10.24
C LYS A 205 -15.13 1.78 9.36
N VAL A 206 -15.24 1.51 8.06
CA VAL A 206 -14.12 1.52 7.11
C VAL A 206 -13.60 2.91 6.74
N GLN A 207 -14.23 3.97 7.25
CA GLN A 207 -13.82 5.37 7.03
C GLN A 207 -12.96 5.93 8.18
N ASP A 208 -12.91 5.25 9.33
CA ASP A 208 -12.08 5.68 10.45
C ASP A 208 -10.73 4.97 10.39
N SER A 209 -9.65 5.73 10.23
CA SER A 209 -8.25 5.27 10.30
C SER A 209 -7.89 4.59 11.63
N LEU A 210 -8.76 4.68 12.65
CA LEU A 210 -8.60 4.09 13.97
C LEU A 210 -7.38 4.61 14.76
N GLY A 211 -6.67 5.62 14.27
CA GLY A 211 -5.56 6.27 14.96
C GLY A 211 -4.54 6.78 13.94
N CYS A 212 -3.81 7.84 14.27
CA CYS A 212 -2.89 8.46 13.34
C CYS A 212 -1.77 9.24 14.05
N ILE A 213 -0.71 9.52 13.31
CA ILE A 213 0.36 10.45 13.68
C ILE A 213 0.32 11.68 12.76
N GLY A 214 1.00 12.76 13.16
CA GLY A 214 1.11 13.99 12.39
C GLY A 214 0.28 15.14 12.95
N CYS A 215 -0.20 16.02 12.06
CA CYS A 215 -0.90 17.25 12.44
C CYS A 215 -2.34 17.01 12.86
N THR A 216 -2.55 16.50 14.06
CA THR A 216 -3.86 16.46 14.72
C THR A 216 -4.24 17.83 15.28
N ALA A 217 -5.51 18.00 15.70
CA ALA A 217 -6.01 19.27 16.24
C ALA A 217 -5.26 19.77 17.49
N ASN A 218 -4.69 18.87 18.30
CA ASN A 218 -3.92 19.22 19.49
C ASN A 218 -2.39 19.08 19.30
N GLY A 219 -1.93 18.73 18.10
CA GLY A 219 -0.52 18.48 17.77
C GLY A 219 0.08 17.21 18.41
N LEU A 220 -0.73 16.38 19.06
CA LEU A 220 -0.32 15.11 19.67
C LEU A 220 -0.86 13.93 18.83
N PRO A 221 -0.16 12.79 18.77
CA PRO A 221 -0.63 11.65 17.99
C PRO A 221 -1.96 11.10 18.56
N ASP A 222 -2.85 10.63 17.68
CA ASP A 222 -4.02 9.85 18.07
C ASP A 222 -3.65 8.37 18.11
N LEU A 223 -3.33 7.88 19.31
CA LEU A 223 -2.92 6.50 19.54
C LEU A 223 -4.07 5.59 20.00
N LYS A 224 -5.34 5.93 19.68
CA LYS A 224 -6.51 5.15 20.14
C LYS A 224 -6.44 3.68 19.73
N THR A 225 -5.95 3.38 18.52
CA THR A 225 -5.62 2.00 18.10
C THR A 225 -4.14 1.88 17.82
N HIS A 226 -3.44 1.27 18.77
CA HIS A 226 -2.02 0.97 18.67
C HIS A 226 -1.77 -0.50 19.00
N SER A 227 -0.68 -1.08 18.48
CA SER A 227 -0.31 -2.46 18.84
C SER A 227 1.19 -2.72 18.70
N ILE A 228 1.68 -3.66 19.52
CA ILE A 228 2.95 -4.35 19.30
C ILE A 228 2.66 -5.85 19.30
N LYS A 229 3.08 -6.54 18.24
CA LYS A 229 2.99 -8.00 18.13
C LYS A 229 4.36 -8.56 17.78
N VAL A 230 4.72 -9.67 18.41
CA VAL A 230 5.91 -10.43 18.02
C VAL A 230 5.45 -11.79 17.55
N PHE A 231 5.79 -12.11 16.32
CA PHE A 231 5.46 -13.38 15.69
C PHE A 231 6.72 -14.20 15.47
N LYS A 232 6.62 -15.52 15.66
CA LYS A 232 7.70 -16.46 15.33
C LYS A 232 7.55 -16.83 13.86
N THR A 233 8.50 -16.41 13.02
CA THR A 233 8.52 -16.73 11.60
C THR A 233 9.54 -17.84 11.33
N LYS A 234 9.39 -18.48 10.18
CA LYS A 234 10.36 -19.42 9.62
C LYS A 234 11.00 -18.83 8.38
N VAL A 235 12.15 -19.37 8.01
CA VAL A 235 12.72 -19.11 6.68
C VAL A 235 11.69 -19.51 5.62
N GLN A 236 11.59 -18.73 4.54
CA GLN A 236 10.58 -18.83 3.47
C GLN A 236 9.16 -18.40 3.84
N ASP A 237 8.83 -18.12 5.11
CA ASP A 237 7.56 -17.43 5.40
C ASP A 237 7.57 -16.06 4.69
N VAL A 238 6.40 -15.61 4.24
CA VAL A 238 6.26 -14.29 3.60
C VAL A 238 5.50 -13.37 4.53
N VAL A 239 6.12 -12.24 4.87
CA VAL A 239 5.46 -11.14 5.58
C VAL A 239 4.78 -10.25 4.56
N ILE A 240 3.51 -9.94 4.81
CA ILE A 240 2.67 -9.11 3.94
C ILE A 240 2.11 -7.96 4.79
N VAL A 241 2.26 -6.72 4.34
CA VAL A 241 1.65 -5.54 4.97
C VAL A 241 0.81 -4.79 3.95
N THR A 242 -0.30 -4.21 4.41
CA THR A 242 -1.27 -3.55 3.54
C THR A 242 -1.87 -2.31 4.18
N THR A 243 -2.25 -1.33 3.36
CA THR A 243 -3.19 -0.28 3.78
C THR A 243 -4.63 -0.81 3.74
N ASP A 244 -5.56 -0.02 4.26
CA ASP A 244 -6.97 -0.39 4.31
C ASP A 244 -7.60 -0.52 2.92
N GLY A 245 -7.14 0.24 1.92
CA GLY A 245 -7.57 0.09 0.53
C GLY A 245 -7.29 -1.29 -0.07
N MET A 246 -6.31 -2.04 0.45
CA MET A 246 -6.12 -3.45 0.11
C MET A 246 -6.90 -4.37 1.07
N SER A 247 -6.72 -4.23 2.38
CA SER A 247 -7.30 -5.18 3.35
C SER A 247 -8.83 -5.14 3.44
N ASP A 248 -9.45 -3.98 3.25
CA ASP A 248 -10.91 -3.86 3.24
C ASP A 248 -11.49 -4.55 2.00
N ASN A 249 -10.82 -4.52 0.83
CA ASN A 249 -11.28 -5.24 -0.36
C ASN A 249 -11.17 -6.76 -0.23
N ILE A 250 -10.21 -7.26 0.57
CA ILE A 250 -10.11 -8.68 0.95
C ILE A 250 -11.28 -9.07 1.86
N SER A 251 -11.63 -8.22 2.83
CA SER A 251 -12.66 -8.52 3.83
C SER A 251 -14.09 -8.43 3.30
N MET A 252 -14.34 -7.54 2.33
CA MET A 252 -15.64 -7.37 1.69
C MET A 252 -16.01 -8.51 0.73
N ASN A 253 -15.08 -9.43 0.43
CA ASN A 253 -15.30 -10.47 -0.57
C ASN A 253 -16.05 -11.72 -0.07
N ASN A 254 -16.21 -11.95 1.24
CA ASN A 254 -16.96 -13.09 1.80
C ASN A 254 -17.07 -12.94 3.34
N ASN A 255 -18.17 -13.42 3.94
CA ASN A 255 -18.41 -13.42 5.41
C ASN A 255 -17.13 -13.71 6.21
N TYR A 256 -16.71 -12.79 7.10
CA TYR A 256 -15.45 -12.76 7.88
C TYR A 256 -14.98 -14.12 8.40
N SER A 257 -14.35 -14.92 7.54
CA SER A 257 -13.88 -16.26 7.88
C SER A 257 -12.44 -16.42 7.46
N LYS A 258 -11.69 -17.24 8.21
CA LYS A 258 -10.30 -17.57 7.88
C LYS A 258 -10.16 -18.16 6.47
N LYS A 259 -11.21 -18.79 5.94
CA LYS A 259 -11.23 -19.34 4.58
C LYS A 259 -10.99 -18.26 3.52
N VAL A 260 -11.44 -17.04 3.75
CA VAL A 260 -11.28 -15.92 2.80
C VAL A 260 -9.81 -15.58 2.57
N LEU A 261 -8.99 -15.61 3.62
CA LEU A 261 -7.55 -15.37 3.48
C LEU A 261 -6.87 -16.50 2.69
N ASP A 262 -7.33 -17.73 2.86
CA ASP A 262 -6.79 -18.86 2.10
C ASP A 262 -7.22 -18.81 0.62
N GLU A 263 -8.48 -18.46 0.35
CA GLU A 263 -9.03 -18.33 -1.01
C GLU A 263 -8.36 -17.20 -1.81
N ILE A 264 -7.99 -16.10 -1.13
CA ILE A 264 -7.43 -14.92 -1.81
C ILE A 264 -5.90 -14.91 -1.73
N ILE A 265 -5.33 -14.81 -0.52
CA ILE A 265 -3.88 -14.63 -0.34
C ILE A 265 -3.14 -15.94 -0.60
N THR A 266 -3.53 -17.02 0.08
CA THR A 266 -2.81 -18.31 -0.01
C THR A 266 -2.83 -18.86 -1.44
N GLU A 267 -3.99 -18.85 -2.10
CA GLU A 267 -4.10 -19.37 -3.47
C GLU A 267 -3.34 -18.53 -4.50
N LYS A 268 -3.34 -17.19 -4.38
CA LYS A 268 -2.52 -16.33 -5.25
C LYS A 268 -1.03 -16.55 -5.00
N MET A 269 -0.61 -16.63 -3.74
CA MET A 269 0.79 -16.89 -3.38
C MET A 269 1.30 -18.21 -3.98
N LYS A 270 0.52 -19.30 -3.87
CA LYS A 270 0.88 -20.61 -4.44
C LYS A 270 1.03 -20.62 -5.97
N LYS A 271 0.29 -19.76 -6.66
CA LYS A 271 0.34 -19.65 -8.14
C LYS A 271 1.42 -18.67 -8.62
N SER A 272 2.00 -17.89 -7.70
CA SER A 272 2.92 -16.82 -8.05
C SER A 272 4.32 -17.36 -8.31
N SER A 273 4.91 -16.94 -9.43
CA SER A 273 6.30 -17.28 -9.80
C SER A 273 7.34 -16.38 -9.11
N SER A 274 6.89 -15.32 -8.43
CA SER A 274 7.70 -14.35 -7.70
C SER A 274 6.82 -13.53 -6.75
N LEU A 275 7.41 -12.76 -5.83
CA LEU A 275 6.65 -11.82 -5.00
C LEU A 275 6.10 -10.63 -5.80
N ILE A 276 6.75 -10.27 -6.91
CA ILE A 276 6.23 -9.25 -7.85
C ILE A 276 4.94 -9.74 -8.50
N ASN A 277 4.94 -10.97 -9.04
CA ASN A 277 3.74 -11.55 -9.65
C ASN A 277 2.62 -11.79 -8.62
N PHE A 278 2.96 -12.08 -7.36
CA PHE A 278 1.96 -12.10 -6.29
C PHE A 278 1.29 -10.74 -6.09
N ILE A 279 2.09 -9.66 -6.03
CA ILE A 279 1.57 -8.30 -5.86
C ILE A 279 0.70 -7.89 -7.04
N GLU A 280 1.13 -8.18 -8.27
CA GLU A 280 0.34 -7.94 -9.47
C GLU A 280 -1.03 -8.64 -9.39
N GLN A 281 -1.06 -9.92 -9.02
CA GLN A 281 -2.31 -10.66 -8.83
C GLN A 281 -3.21 -10.09 -7.72
N MET A 282 -2.62 -9.51 -6.66
CA MET A 282 -3.37 -8.86 -5.58
C MET A 282 -3.92 -7.50 -6.02
N ASN A 283 -3.15 -6.72 -6.77
CA ASN A 283 -3.58 -5.45 -7.34
C ASN A 283 -4.73 -5.66 -8.34
N ASP A 284 -4.60 -6.61 -9.26
CA ASP A 284 -5.66 -6.99 -10.21
C ASP A 284 -6.94 -7.40 -9.48
N PHE A 285 -6.83 -8.15 -8.38
CA PHE A 285 -7.99 -8.50 -7.56
C PHE A 285 -8.74 -7.27 -7.02
N VAL A 286 -8.02 -6.25 -6.52
CA VAL A 286 -8.66 -5.01 -6.04
C VAL A 286 -9.26 -4.21 -7.20
N ILE A 287 -8.55 -4.10 -8.33
CA ILE A 287 -9.02 -3.37 -9.51
C ILE A 287 -10.30 -4.01 -10.06
N THR A 288 -10.28 -5.33 -10.25
CA THR A 288 -11.42 -6.09 -10.77
C THR A 288 -12.60 -6.08 -9.80
N SER A 289 -12.38 -6.28 -8.50
CA SER A 289 -13.47 -6.28 -7.51
C SER A 289 -14.15 -4.92 -7.31
N THR A 290 -13.52 -3.83 -7.77
CA THR A 290 -14.05 -2.46 -7.65
C THR A 290 -14.50 -1.87 -9.00
N ALA A 291 -14.48 -2.63 -10.09
CA ALA A 291 -14.76 -2.14 -11.44
C ALA A 291 -16.17 -1.55 -11.61
N ASP A 292 -17.20 -2.25 -11.09
CA ASP A 292 -18.58 -1.77 -11.16
C ASP A 292 -18.79 -0.52 -10.30
N LEU A 293 -18.16 -0.49 -9.12
CA LEU A 293 -18.18 0.66 -8.23
C LEU A 293 -17.53 1.89 -8.88
N LYS A 294 -16.39 1.70 -9.54
CA LYS A 294 -15.71 2.75 -10.30
C LYS A 294 -16.58 3.25 -11.44
N SER A 295 -17.18 2.34 -12.20
CA SER A 295 -18.09 2.66 -13.32
C SER A 295 -19.32 3.44 -12.86
N PHE A 296 -19.89 3.10 -11.70
CA PHE A 296 -21.00 3.84 -11.11
C PHE A 296 -20.62 5.31 -10.85
N HIS A 297 -19.47 5.55 -10.21
CA HIS A 297 -19.03 6.91 -9.88
C HIS A 297 -18.67 7.73 -11.12
N VAL A 298 -18.08 7.12 -12.15
CA VAL A 298 -17.83 7.79 -13.44
C VAL A 298 -19.15 8.26 -14.08
N ASN A 299 -20.17 7.40 -14.08
CA ASN A 299 -21.47 7.71 -14.69
C ASN A 299 -22.39 8.57 -13.82
N ASN A 300 -22.08 8.72 -12.52
CA ASN A 300 -22.90 9.42 -11.55
C ASN A 300 -22.06 10.27 -10.58
N PRO A 301 -21.28 11.26 -11.07
CA PRO A 301 -20.28 11.98 -10.27
C PRO A 301 -20.86 12.71 -9.05
N THR A 302 -22.15 13.08 -9.08
CA THR A 302 -22.83 13.81 -8.01
C THR A 302 -23.66 12.92 -7.09
N LYS A 303 -23.84 11.64 -7.43
CA LYS A 303 -24.69 10.74 -6.62
C LYS A 303 -23.87 10.09 -5.51
N LYS A 304 -24.44 10.12 -4.30
CA LYS A 304 -23.99 9.24 -3.23
C LYS A 304 -24.47 7.82 -3.54
N ARG A 305 -23.56 6.85 -3.44
CA ARG A 305 -23.92 5.43 -3.55
C ARG A 305 -24.60 4.96 -2.27
N GLU A 306 -25.49 3.99 -2.39
CA GLU A 306 -25.96 3.22 -1.24
C GLU A 306 -24.87 2.25 -0.78
N VAL A 307 -24.74 2.08 0.54
CA VAL A 307 -23.76 1.14 1.12
C VAL A 307 -24.14 -0.29 0.73
N GLY A 308 -23.18 -1.05 0.23
CA GLY A 308 -23.40 -2.45 -0.19
C GLY A 308 -23.98 -2.62 -1.61
N MET A 309 -24.23 -1.54 -2.35
CA MET A 309 -24.73 -1.62 -3.73
C MET A 309 -23.75 -2.31 -4.69
N PHE A 310 -22.45 -2.10 -4.47
CA PHE A 310 -21.37 -2.70 -5.24
C PHE A 310 -20.33 -3.29 -4.29
N GLN A 311 -19.61 -4.28 -4.78
CA GLN A 311 -18.50 -4.88 -4.07
C GLN A 311 -17.31 -3.91 -3.97
N GLY A 312 -16.57 -4.05 -2.87
CA GLY A 312 -15.29 -3.39 -2.66
C GLY A 312 -15.35 -1.93 -2.22
N LYS A 313 -14.15 -1.37 -2.04
CA LYS A 313 -13.85 -0.01 -1.59
C LYS A 313 -12.90 0.64 -2.58
N LEU A 314 -13.27 1.82 -3.06
CA LEU A 314 -12.34 2.68 -3.78
C LEU A 314 -11.48 3.40 -2.76
N ASP A 315 -10.17 3.19 -2.84
CA ASP A 315 -9.19 3.88 -2.00
C ASP A 315 -7.80 3.93 -2.63
N HIS A 316 -6.85 4.58 -1.98
CA HIS A 316 -5.43 4.29 -2.23
C HIS A 316 -5.13 2.86 -1.77
N THR A 317 -4.45 2.10 -2.62
CA THR A 317 -4.25 0.65 -2.44
C THR A 317 -2.78 0.35 -2.40
N THR A 318 -2.31 -0.13 -1.26
CA THR A 318 -0.88 -0.38 -1.02
C THR A 318 -0.64 -1.74 -0.40
N ILE A 319 0.37 -2.43 -0.94
CA ILE A 319 0.81 -3.74 -0.48
C ILE A 319 2.35 -3.82 -0.55
N GLY A 320 2.95 -4.42 0.47
CA GLY A 320 4.35 -4.80 0.44
C GLY A 320 4.57 -6.17 1.03
N THR A 321 5.54 -6.88 0.47
CA THR A 321 5.89 -8.23 0.86
C THR A 321 7.41 -8.41 0.94
N TYR A 322 7.85 -9.29 1.82
CA TYR A 322 9.20 -9.87 1.75
C TYR A 322 9.21 -11.28 2.29
N MET A 323 10.09 -12.09 1.72
CA MET A 323 10.37 -13.43 2.22
C MET A 323 11.36 -13.35 3.38
N VAL A 324 11.06 -14.07 4.45
CA VAL A 324 11.91 -14.18 5.62
C VAL A 324 13.11 -15.07 5.29
N ASP A 325 14.30 -14.53 5.47
CA ASP A 325 15.55 -15.29 5.40
C ASP A 325 16.47 -14.97 6.60
N THR A 326 17.51 -15.78 6.75
CA THR A 326 18.60 -15.58 7.72
C THR A 326 19.68 -14.66 7.21
N GLU A 327 19.92 -14.67 5.89
CA GLU A 327 20.91 -13.85 5.23
C GLU A 327 20.42 -13.52 3.82
N TYR A 328 20.61 -12.27 3.40
CA TYR A 328 20.23 -11.77 2.10
C TYR A 328 21.47 -11.48 1.26
N ILE A 329 21.58 -12.14 0.11
CA ILE A 329 22.71 -12.01 -0.82
C ILE A 329 22.44 -11.03 -1.96
N ASP A 330 21.18 -10.61 -2.10
CA ASP A 330 20.63 -9.79 -3.18
C ASP A 330 20.42 -8.33 -2.76
N ILE A 331 21.14 -7.87 -1.73
CA ILE A 331 20.99 -6.52 -1.19
C ILE A 331 21.31 -5.50 -2.29
N GLY A 332 20.37 -4.59 -2.52
CA GLY A 332 20.50 -3.53 -3.53
C GLY A 332 20.05 -3.91 -4.94
N ILE A 333 19.79 -5.20 -5.20
CA ILE A 333 19.21 -5.63 -6.48
C ILE A 333 17.72 -5.30 -6.44
N VAL A 334 17.24 -4.63 -7.50
CA VAL A 334 15.86 -4.21 -7.62
C VAL A 334 15.41 -4.21 -9.08
N ASP A 335 14.25 -4.81 -9.30
CA ASP A 335 13.51 -4.82 -10.54
C ASP A 335 12.37 -3.79 -10.44
N ASN A 336 12.15 -3.05 -11.53
CA ASN A 336 11.02 -2.14 -11.67
C ASN A 336 10.10 -2.72 -12.73
N PHE A 337 8.90 -3.10 -12.33
CA PHE A 337 7.89 -3.68 -13.21
C PHE A 337 6.75 -2.68 -13.40
N HIS A 338 6.43 -2.41 -14.67
CA HIS A 338 5.30 -1.56 -15.02
C HIS A 338 4.05 -2.42 -15.18
N SER A 339 2.98 -2.12 -14.42
CA SER A 339 1.71 -2.85 -14.53
C SER A 339 0.71 -2.03 -15.35
N TYR A 340 0.26 -2.62 -16.45
CA TYR A 340 -0.74 -2.01 -17.32
C TYR A 340 -2.09 -1.85 -16.63
N GLU A 341 -2.45 -2.79 -15.76
CA GLU A 341 -3.69 -2.75 -14.98
C GLU A 341 -3.69 -1.55 -14.02
N ILE A 342 -2.55 -1.29 -13.37
CA ILE A 342 -2.39 -0.11 -12.50
C ILE A 342 -2.40 1.16 -13.34
N GLU A 343 -1.63 1.22 -14.42
CA GLU A 343 -1.59 2.39 -15.34
C GLU A 343 -2.98 2.72 -15.90
N ASP A 344 -3.78 1.69 -16.21
CA ASP A 344 -5.16 1.83 -16.66
C ASP A 344 -6.04 2.53 -15.63
N THR A 345 -5.72 2.45 -14.34
CA THR A 345 -6.44 3.21 -13.32
C THR A 345 -6.20 4.71 -13.44
N TYR A 346 -5.12 5.16 -14.08
CA TYR A 346 -4.77 6.58 -14.26
C TYR A 346 -5.21 7.17 -15.59
N THR A 347 -5.60 6.35 -16.56
CA THR A 347 -5.88 6.79 -17.94
C THR A 347 -7.39 6.94 -18.19
N PRO A 348 -7.88 8.09 -18.71
CA PRO A 348 -9.29 8.23 -19.10
C PRO A 348 -9.63 7.29 -20.27
N HIS A 349 -10.72 6.52 -20.16
CA HIS A 349 -11.17 5.64 -21.25
C HIS A 349 -11.47 6.38 -22.57
N SER A 350 -11.83 7.67 -22.53
CA SER A 350 -12.10 8.51 -23.72
C SER A 350 -10.86 8.86 -24.53
N LEU A 351 -9.65 8.74 -23.95
CA LEU A 351 -8.37 8.96 -24.63
C LEU A 351 -7.77 7.66 -25.19
N ARG A 352 -8.43 6.51 -25.00
CA ARG A 352 -8.09 5.28 -25.72
C ARG A 352 -8.47 5.45 -27.19
N GLN A 353 -7.64 6.13 -27.96
CA GLN A 353 -7.57 5.82 -29.39
C GLN A 353 -7.22 4.34 -29.47
N THR A 354 -8.16 3.52 -29.89
CA THR A 354 -7.92 2.14 -30.28
C THR A 354 -6.94 2.16 -31.44
N ARG A 355 -5.64 2.18 -31.14
CA ARG A 355 -4.60 1.79 -32.09
C ARG A 355 -4.62 0.28 -32.21
N SER A 356 -5.72 -0.26 -32.74
CA SER A 356 -5.65 -1.50 -33.48
C SER A 356 -4.96 -1.19 -34.81
N LEU A 357 -3.65 -0.92 -34.75
CA LEU A 357 -2.80 -1.04 -35.93
C LEU A 357 -2.60 -2.54 -36.11
N SER A 358 -3.44 -3.14 -36.95
CA SER A 358 -3.08 -4.40 -37.57
C SER A 358 -1.75 -4.17 -38.29
N LEU A 359 -0.65 -4.65 -37.72
CA LEU A 359 0.64 -4.69 -38.39
C LEU A 359 0.43 -5.49 -39.69
N GLY A 360 0.40 -4.77 -40.80
CA GLY A 360 0.34 -5.37 -42.11
C GLY A 360 1.71 -5.97 -42.41
N SER A 361 1.76 -6.99 -43.26
CA SER A 361 2.98 -7.70 -43.68
C SER A 361 4.07 -6.82 -44.32
N LYS A 362 3.84 -5.51 -44.43
CA LYS A 362 4.77 -4.50 -44.94
C LYS A 362 5.57 -3.78 -43.84
N ASP A 363 5.20 -3.94 -42.58
CA ASP A 363 5.92 -3.35 -41.43
C ASP A 363 7.09 -4.24 -40.94
N LEU A 364 7.36 -5.35 -41.63
CA LEU A 364 8.43 -6.31 -41.35
C LEU A 364 9.63 -6.12 -42.31
N VAL A 365 10.36 -5.01 -42.20
CA VAL A 365 11.66 -4.76 -42.87
C VAL A 365 12.36 -3.64 -42.08
N ASN A 366 13.63 -3.63 -41.64
CA ASN A 366 14.82 -4.47 -41.74
C ASN A 366 15.65 -4.20 -40.46
N HIS A 367 16.21 -5.23 -39.84
CA HIS A 367 17.32 -5.06 -38.92
C HIS A 367 18.53 -4.49 -39.70
N LEU A 368 18.83 -3.21 -39.50
CA LEU A 368 20.13 -2.66 -39.84
C LEU A 368 20.98 -2.62 -38.57
N THR A 369 22.08 -3.35 -38.65
CA THR A 369 23.26 -3.33 -37.79
C THR A 369 23.72 -1.89 -37.55
N LEU A 370 23.76 -1.47 -36.27
CA LEU A 370 24.50 -0.29 -35.85
C LEU A 370 25.79 -0.73 -35.16
N SER A 371 26.88 -0.30 -35.81
CA SER A 371 28.27 -0.50 -35.46
C SER A 371 28.66 0.17 -34.15
N GLU A 372 29.59 -0.48 -33.46
CA GLU A 372 30.45 0.10 -32.43
C GLU A 372 31.08 1.42 -32.89
N LYS A 373 30.71 2.51 -32.21
CA LYS A 373 31.53 3.68 -31.88
C LYS A 373 30.63 4.70 -31.19
N ASP A 374 30.76 4.78 -29.87
CA ASP A 374 30.86 6.04 -29.14
C ASP A 374 31.02 5.75 -27.64
N GLN A 375 32.26 5.40 -27.28
CA GLN A 375 32.77 5.72 -25.96
C GLN A 375 33.14 7.21 -25.95
N ARG A 376 32.51 8.00 -25.08
CA ARG A 376 33.18 8.84 -24.06
C ARG A 376 32.22 9.89 -23.47
N ASN A 377 32.33 10.02 -22.15
CA ASN A 377 31.97 11.16 -21.31
C ASN A 377 30.53 11.27 -20.81
N SER A 378 30.25 10.61 -19.69
CA SER A 378 29.59 11.29 -18.57
C SER A 378 30.07 10.70 -17.25
N SER A 379 30.92 11.47 -16.59
CA SER A 379 31.51 11.23 -15.28
C SER A 379 30.46 11.03 -14.19
N GLU A 380 30.71 9.99 -13.39
CA GLU A 380 30.14 9.74 -12.08
C GLU A 380 30.24 11.00 -11.19
N LYS A 381 29.14 11.34 -10.52
CA LYS A 381 29.18 12.17 -9.31
C LYS A 381 28.59 11.36 -8.17
N GLU A 382 29.50 10.80 -7.39
CA GLU A 382 29.29 10.28 -6.05
C GLU A 382 28.62 11.36 -5.17
N PHE A 383 27.52 11.02 -4.51
CA PHE A 383 26.99 11.76 -3.38
C PHE A 383 27.50 11.09 -2.11
N SER A 384 28.64 11.57 -1.60
CA SER A 384 29.16 11.23 -0.28
C SER A 384 29.02 12.43 0.67
N SER A 385 28.85 12.11 1.95
CA SER A 385 28.87 12.98 3.15
C SER A 385 27.64 13.88 3.41
N PHE A 386 26.78 13.42 4.33
CA PHE A 386 25.97 14.30 5.16
C PHE A 386 26.76 14.58 6.44
N GLU A 387 27.20 15.82 6.63
CA GLU A 387 27.67 16.29 7.93
C GLU A 387 26.49 16.68 8.85
N PRO A 388 26.61 16.47 10.17
CA PRO A 388 25.57 16.83 11.12
C PRO A 388 25.55 18.34 11.37
N PHE A 389 24.42 18.98 11.09
CA PHE A 389 24.15 20.37 11.47
C PHE A 389 24.14 20.54 12.99
N SER A 390 25.14 21.23 13.54
CA SER A 390 25.10 21.79 14.89
C SER A 390 24.30 23.09 14.90
N VAL A 391 23.08 23.06 15.44
CA VAL A 391 22.24 24.25 15.62
C VAL A 391 22.68 24.97 16.90
N SER A 392 23.15 26.21 16.76
CA SER A 392 23.29 27.17 17.86
C SER A 392 23.12 28.59 17.33
N GLN A 393 21.87 29.01 17.12
CA GLN A 393 21.54 30.43 17.09
C GLN A 393 20.32 30.68 17.97
N LYS A 394 20.54 31.44 19.05
CA LYS A 394 19.51 32.06 19.87
C LYS A 394 18.75 33.06 18.99
N ILE A 395 17.46 32.82 18.78
CA ILE A 395 16.54 33.83 18.27
C ILE A 395 15.69 34.28 19.47
N GLU A 396 15.91 35.52 19.91
CA GLU A 396 15.04 36.21 20.86
C GLU A 396 13.73 36.56 20.17
N TYR A 397 12.61 36.06 20.73
CA TYR A 397 11.27 36.46 20.31
C TYR A 397 10.71 37.50 21.30
N SER A 398 10.53 38.72 20.80
CA SER A 398 9.71 39.75 21.43
C SER A 398 8.24 39.32 21.43
N ARG A 399 7.61 39.32 22.61
CA ARG A 399 6.18 39.01 22.78
C ARG A 399 5.31 40.18 22.28
N PRO A 400 4.24 39.94 21.51
CA PRO A 400 3.17 40.91 21.39
C PRO A 400 2.19 40.76 22.56
N VAL A 401 1.85 41.91 23.15
CA VAL A 401 0.81 42.08 24.17
C VAL A 401 -0.56 41.94 23.50
N TYR A 402 -1.42 41.07 24.02
CA TYR A 402 -2.82 40.97 23.60
C TYR A 402 -3.74 41.48 24.72
N THR A 403 -4.53 42.50 24.38
CA THR A 403 -5.66 42.99 25.17
C THR A 403 -6.91 42.16 24.84
N PRO A 404 -7.74 41.77 25.82
CA PRO A 404 -8.96 41.01 25.55
C PRO A 404 -10.11 41.95 25.19
N ILE A 405 -10.85 41.63 24.13
CA ILE A 405 -12.15 42.24 23.84
C ILE A 405 -13.26 41.26 24.21
N PHE A 406 -14.21 41.75 25.01
CA PHE A 406 -15.36 41.04 25.55
C PHE A 406 -16.46 40.77 24.51
N LYS A 407 -17.13 39.63 24.74
CA LYS A 407 -18.52 39.21 24.44
C LYS A 407 -19.38 40.13 23.55
N ASN A 408 -20.04 39.52 22.56
CA ASN A 408 -21.48 39.74 22.35
C ASN A 408 -22.22 38.52 21.78
N LYS A 409 -23.51 38.44 22.15
CA LYS A 409 -24.47 37.35 21.98
C LYS A 409 -25.14 37.38 20.59
N GLY A 410 -25.57 36.19 20.14
CA GLY A 410 -26.88 35.94 19.55
C GLY A 410 -27.12 36.38 18.10
N GLY A 411 -27.35 35.42 17.20
CA GLY A 411 -27.91 35.65 15.88
C GLY A 411 -27.95 34.38 15.04
N ALA A 412 -29.14 33.82 14.84
CA ALA A 412 -29.39 32.70 13.95
C ALA A 412 -29.19 33.14 12.49
N ILE A 413 -28.48 32.34 11.70
CA ILE A 413 -28.27 32.57 10.27
C ILE A 413 -29.20 31.62 9.51
N SER A 414 -30.22 32.18 8.86
CA SER A 414 -31.02 31.49 7.85
C SER A 414 -30.24 31.42 6.51
N PRO A 415 -30.40 30.36 5.71
CA PRO A 415 -29.73 30.24 4.42
C PRO A 415 -30.36 31.18 3.36
N PRO A 416 -29.59 31.61 2.34
CA PRO A 416 -30.07 32.50 1.30
C PRO A 416 -31.06 31.79 0.37
N GLN A 417 -32.17 32.48 0.06
CA GLN A 417 -33.14 32.05 -0.94
C GLN A 417 -32.54 32.19 -2.36
N LEU A 418 -32.61 31.11 -3.13
CA LEU A 418 -32.33 31.11 -4.57
C LEU A 418 -33.61 31.47 -5.33
N ASP A 419 -33.50 32.45 -6.22
CA ASP A 419 -34.55 32.86 -7.14
C ASP A 419 -34.95 31.71 -8.09
N ARG A 420 -36.25 31.45 -8.14
CA ARG A 420 -36.87 30.47 -9.04
C ARG A 420 -36.97 31.05 -10.44
N LEU A 421 -36.21 30.50 -11.38
CA LEU A 421 -36.51 30.61 -12.81
C LEU A 421 -37.50 29.52 -13.24
N SER A 422 -38.46 29.92 -14.06
CA SER A 422 -39.61 29.14 -14.53
C SER A 422 -39.22 27.94 -15.40
N PRO A 423 -39.97 26.82 -15.38
CA PRO A 423 -39.67 25.66 -16.20
C PRO A 423 -40.06 25.88 -17.68
N LEU A 424 -39.09 25.66 -18.57
CA LEU A 424 -39.31 25.49 -20.00
C LEU A 424 -39.90 24.10 -20.26
N THR A 425 -41.09 24.09 -20.86
CA THR A 425 -41.82 22.91 -21.33
C THR A 425 -41.09 22.28 -22.52
N ILE A 426 -40.59 21.05 -22.37
CA ILE A 426 -40.09 20.24 -23.48
C ILE A 426 -41.09 19.11 -23.73
N SER A 427 -41.68 19.11 -24.93
CA SER A 427 -42.59 18.07 -25.41
C SER A 427 -41.85 16.74 -25.65
N PRO A 428 -42.48 15.58 -25.40
CA PRO A 428 -41.86 14.28 -25.61
C PRO A 428 -41.73 13.96 -27.11
N PRO A 429 -40.67 13.23 -27.54
CA PRO A 429 -40.54 12.78 -28.92
C PRO A 429 -41.52 11.65 -29.23
N GLN A 430 -42.06 11.70 -30.44
CA GLN A 430 -42.97 10.74 -31.04
C GLN A 430 -42.33 9.35 -31.19
N SER A 431 -43.11 8.32 -30.88
CA SER A 431 -42.80 6.92 -31.10
C SER A 431 -42.75 6.57 -32.59
N GLN A 432 -41.72 5.83 -33.00
CA GLN A 432 -41.63 5.17 -34.30
C GLN A 432 -41.64 3.64 -34.13
N PRO A 433 -42.11 2.90 -35.15
CA PRO A 433 -42.73 1.58 -34.97
C PRO A 433 -41.71 0.43 -34.86
N GLU A 434 -42.15 -0.59 -34.14
CA GLU A 434 -41.50 -1.88 -33.93
C GLU A 434 -41.06 -2.55 -35.24
N LYS A 435 -39.75 -2.85 -35.35
CA LYS A 435 -39.22 -3.77 -36.37
C LYS A 435 -39.18 -5.19 -35.81
N LYS A 436 -39.86 -6.09 -36.52
CA LYS A 436 -39.86 -7.54 -36.33
C LYS A 436 -38.44 -8.11 -36.27
N VAL A 437 -38.17 -8.90 -35.25
CA VAL A 437 -36.95 -9.70 -35.07
C VAL A 437 -37.05 -10.96 -35.93
N GLU A 438 -36.18 -11.08 -36.93
CA GLU A 438 -35.94 -12.33 -37.66
C GLU A 438 -35.00 -13.25 -36.87
N LYS A 439 -35.40 -14.52 -36.74
CA LYS A 439 -34.62 -15.60 -36.14
C LYS A 439 -33.36 -15.89 -36.97
N LYS A 440 -32.19 -15.94 -36.32
CA LYS A 440 -30.96 -16.52 -36.90
C LYS A 440 -30.53 -17.77 -36.14
N ALA A 441 -29.98 -18.69 -36.93
CA ALA A 441 -29.79 -20.11 -36.71
C ALA A 441 -28.85 -20.49 -35.56
N GLU A 442 -29.19 -21.60 -34.89
CA GLU A 442 -28.28 -22.39 -34.07
C GLU A 442 -27.15 -22.98 -34.92
N ILE A 443 -25.91 -22.73 -34.53
CA ILE A 443 -24.74 -23.43 -35.07
C ILE A 443 -24.47 -24.63 -34.14
N VAL A 444 -24.81 -25.82 -34.63
CA VAL A 444 -24.50 -27.10 -33.97
C VAL A 444 -23.15 -27.61 -34.50
N PHE A 445 -22.13 -27.65 -33.66
CA PHE A 445 -20.87 -28.33 -33.98
C PHE A 445 -21.02 -29.83 -33.75
N ARG A 446 -21.01 -30.62 -34.83
CA ARG A 446 -20.84 -32.08 -34.79
C ARG A 446 -19.36 -32.41 -34.97
N PHE A 447 -18.74 -33.05 -33.97
CA PHE A 447 -17.46 -33.72 -34.13
C PHE A 447 -17.68 -35.14 -34.67
N SER A 448 -17.00 -35.47 -35.77
CA SER A 448 -16.84 -36.84 -36.25
C SER A 448 -15.41 -37.32 -35.96
N PRO A 449 -15.20 -38.60 -35.56
CA PRO A 449 -13.91 -39.06 -35.06
C PRO A 449 -13.04 -39.77 -36.11
N SER A 450 -11.74 -39.87 -35.76
CA SER A 450 -10.72 -40.86 -36.19
C SER A 450 -9.78 -40.44 -37.33
N PRO A 451 -8.53 -41.00 -37.43
CA PRO A 451 -8.03 -42.20 -36.75
C PRO A 451 -6.63 -42.13 -36.08
N THR A 452 -6.51 -42.91 -35.01
CA THR A 452 -5.36 -43.72 -34.54
C THR A 452 -3.94 -43.35 -34.96
N HIS A 453 -3.12 -42.95 -33.98
CA HIS A 453 -1.69 -43.26 -33.97
C HIS A 453 -1.32 -43.98 -32.67
N GLN A 454 -0.81 -45.22 -32.83
CA GLN A 454 -0.23 -46.02 -31.75
C GLN A 454 1.16 -45.47 -31.37
N PRO A 455 1.52 -45.42 -30.07
CA PRO A 455 2.86 -45.08 -29.62
C PRO A 455 3.76 -46.33 -29.55
N PRO A 456 5.10 -46.16 -29.66
CA PRO A 456 6.03 -47.25 -29.43
C PRO A 456 6.16 -47.56 -27.94
N LYS A 457 6.49 -48.83 -27.67
CA LYS A 457 6.62 -49.49 -26.37
C LYS A 457 7.94 -49.14 -25.66
N GLU A 458 7.94 -49.50 -24.36
CA GLU A 458 9.07 -49.66 -23.42
C GLU A 458 9.54 -48.37 -22.72
N SER A 459 9.87 -48.33 -21.44
CA SER A 459 9.69 -49.19 -20.27
C SER A 459 10.16 -48.36 -19.07
N PHE A 460 9.51 -48.45 -17.92
CA PHE A 460 10.11 -48.70 -16.58
C PHE A 460 9.16 -48.30 -15.45
N PHE A 461 9.09 -49.22 -14.49
CA PHE A 461 8.40 -49.18 -13.19
C PHE A 461 8.77 -47.96 -12.33
N VAL A 462 7.82 -47.45 -11.52
CA VAL A 462 7.86 -47.49 -10.03
C VAL A 462 6.43 -47.25 -9.48
N LYS A 463 6.00 -48.17 -8.61
CA LYS A 463 4.78 -48.08 -7.80
C LYS A 463 4.98 -47.12 -6.62
N PHE A 464 3.99 -46.30 -6.29
CA PHE A 464 3.78 -45.86 -4.91
C PHE A 464 2.37 -46.20 -4.45
N ALA A 465 2.34 -46.97 -3.37
CA ALA A 465 1.16 -47.40 -2.67
C ALA A 465 0.63 -46.28 -1.78
N GLN A 466 -0.70 -46.21 -1.69
CA GLN A 466 -1.44 -45.46 -0.68
C GLN A 466 -1.29 -46.13 0.69
N LYS A 467 -1.02 -45.31 1.71
CA LYS A 467 -1.67 -45.36 3.01
C LYS A 467 -1.66 -43.98 3.65
#